data_AF-A0A449G5H5-F1
#
_entry.id   AF-A0A449G5H5-F1
#
_cell.length_a   1.000
_cell.length_b   1.000
_cell.length_c   1.000
_cell.angle_alpha   90.00
_cell.angle_beta   90.00
_cell.angle_gamma   90.00
#
_symmetry.space_group_name_H-M   'P 1'
#
loop_
_entity.id
_entity.type
_entity.pdbx_description
1 polymer ?
#
loop_
_entity_poly.entity_id
_entity_poly.type
_entity_poly.pdbx_seq_one_letter_code
_entity_poly.pdbx_strand_id
1 'polypeptide(L)'
;MDTFSDAGARPVPDDPEHAVTADPEGESEDAAPRHYSTGKLTAAQAGLVDRWRHQLTVPDPRWRTPDQRPPASSSDCIAAAVLDLLDLAAPDHLTLIRYAARIRDTLARERGRGFPAASVASFYLPAAYAARADNLLAAAYDHHAALLDRARDQVRAELPGRDQAIARALRLAALTAEQNIPARIYKLPAGTLARLAIDRWARRAPATVVAAAVAHGARHHRQLHRARRDMGTGHTSS
;
A
#
# COMPACT_ATOMS: atom_id res chain seq x y z
N MET A 1 -13.86 -76.58 14.10
CA MET A 1 -14.17 -75.23 13.58
C MET A 1 -13.11 -74.30 14.14
N ASP A 2 -11.84 -74.41 13.73
CA ASP A 2 -11.28 -74.05 12.40
C ASP A 2 -11.50 -72.54 12.16
N THR A 3 -10.53 -71.66 11.96
CA THR A 3 -9.11 -71.77 11.53
C THR A 3 -8.38 -70.44 11.81
N PHE A 4 -7.05 -70.53 11.97
CA PHE A 4 -6.04 -69.45 11.98
C PHE A 4 -5.88 -68.72 10.62
N SER A 5 -5.39 -67.48 10.65
CA SER A 5 -4.38 -66.84 9.74
C SER A 5 -4.27 -65.37 10.20
N ASP A 6 -3.21 -64.81 10.79
CA ASP A 6 -1.76 -64.76 10.52
C ASP A 6 -1.34 -64.34 9.10
N ALA A 7 -0.83 -63.10 9.03
CA ALA A 7 0.13 -62.52 8.08
C ALA A 7 0.08 -60.98 8.32
N GLY A 8 1.09 -60.26 8.76
CA GLY A 8 2.53 -60.45 8.60
C GLY A 8 3.05 -59.52 7.51
N ALA A 9 3.79 -58.48 7.92
CA ALA A 9 4.72 -57.66 7.11
C ALA A 9 4.09 -56.81 5.97
N ARG A 10 4.60 -55.67 5.50
CA ARG A 10 5.69 -54.72 5.79
C ARG A 10 5.36 -53.47 4.93
N PRO A 11 6.00 -52.30 5.16
CA PRO A 11 5.75 -51.07 4.42
C PRO A 11 6.60 -50.92 3.14
N VAL A 12 6.20 -49.96 2.29
CA VAL A 12 6.92 -49.26 1.18
C VAL A 12 6.98 -50.05 -0.15
N PRO A 13 6.79 -49.40 -1.34
CA PRO A 13 7.65 -48.35 -1.93
C PRO A 13 6.88 -47.04 -2.23
N ASP A 14 7.37 -45.85 -1.86
CA ASP A 14 8.33 -45.03 -2.61
C ASP A 14 8.19 -45.19 -4.13
N ASP A 15 7.31 -44.36 -4.69
CA ASP A 15 7.29 -44.01 -6.10
C ASP A 15 6.98 -42.50 -6.22
N PRO A 16 7.52 -41.85 -7.25
CA PRO A 16 8.48 -40.78 -7.04
C PRO A 16 7.89 -39.42 -7.42
N GLU A 17 8.48 -38.38 -6.83
CA GLU A 17 8.75 -37.10 -7.50
C GLU A 17 7.73 -36.66 -8.57
N HIS A 18 6.54 -36.26 -8.14
CA HIS A 18 5.99 -35.05 -8.76
C HIS A 18 6.75 -33.86 -8.19
N ALA A 19 7.96 -33.70 -8.72
CA ALA A 19 8.58 -32.41 -8.91
C ALA A 19 7.54 -31.53 -9.62
N VAL A 20 6.73 -30.84 -8.82
CA VAL A 20 6.13 -29.59 -9.27
C VAL A 20 7.32 -28.69 -9.48
N THR A 21 7.84 -28.72 -10.70
CA THR A 21 8.67 -27.68 -11.26
C THR A 21 7.94 -26.39 -10.95
N ALA A 22 8.43 -25.70 -9.91
CA ALA A 22 8.14 -24.31 -9.72
C ALA A 22 8.68 -23.63 -10.98
N ASP A 23 7.80 -23.41 -11.95
CA ASP A 23 8.10 -22.50 -13.05
C ASP A 23 8.37 -21.14 -12.41
N PRO A 24 9.61 -20.64 -12.45
CA PRO A 24 9.84 -19.24 -12.21
C PRO A 24 9.42 -18.50 -13.49
N GLU A 25 8.88 -17.29 -13.32
CA GLU A 25 8.87 -16.27 -14.38
C GLU A 25 7.81 -16.42 -15.48
N GLY A 26 6.61 -16.01 -15.10
CA GLY A 26 5.61 -15.49 -16.02
C GLY A 26 4.85 -14.33 -15.38
N GLU A 27 5.55 -13.29 -14.92
CA GLU A 27 4.89 -12.00 -14.66
C GLU A 27 4.37 -11.48 -15.99
N SER A 28 3.14 -11.85 -16.36
CA SER A 28 2.56 -11.40 -17.61
C SER A 28 2.43 -9.88 -17.55
N GLU A 29 3.10 -9.19 -18.48
CA GLU A 29 2.94 -7.75 -18.72
C GLU A 29 1.48 -7.36 -19.08
N ASP A 30 0.59 -8.34 -19.16
CA ASP A 30 -0.84 -8.24 -19.46
C ASP A 30 -1.75 -8.36 -18.23
N ALA A 31 -1.21 -8.56 -17.03
CA ALA A 31 -2.02 -8.64 -15.83
C ALA A 31 -2.82 -7.34 -15.60
N ALA A 32 -4.13 -7.49 -15.38
CA ALA A 32 -5.05 -6.37 -15.26
C ALA A 32 -4.67 -5.42 -14.10
N PRO A 33 -4.88 -4.11 -14.25
CA PRO A 33 -4.68 -3.15 -13.15
C PRO A 33 -5.54 -3.53 -11.93
N ARG A 34 -4.95 -3.44 -10.73
CA ARG A 34 -5.64 -3.76 -9.48
C ARG A 34 -6.26 -2.51 -8.87
N HIS A 35 -7.53 -2.62 -8.46
CA HIS A 35 -8.27 -1.56 -7.80
C HIS A 35 -7.94 -1.49 -6.30
N TYR A 36 -7.78 -0.27 -5.79
CA TYR A 36 -7.54 0.01 -4.39
C TYR A 36 -8.35 1.23 -3.93
N SER A 37 -8.50 1.32 -2.61
CA SER A 37 -9.06 2.48 -1.92
C SER A 37 -8.01 3.12 -1.03
N THR A 38 -8.04 4.45 -0.92
CA THR A 38 -7.26 5.20 0.08
C THR A 38 -7.68 4.89 1.51
N GLY A 39 -8.86 4.26 1.70
CA GLY A 39 -9.59 4.32 2.95
C GLY A 39 -9.97 5.76 3.29
N LYS A 40 -10.38 5.99 4.53
CA LYS A 40 -10.68 7.34 5.00
C LYS A 40 -9.42 8.22 4.98
N LEU A 41 -9.51 9.35 4.28
CA LEU A 41 -8.58 10.46 4.26
C LEU A 41 -8.84 11.36 5.47
N THR A 42 -7.78 11.96 6.00
CA THR A 42 -7.92 13.07 6.95
C THR A 42 -8.48 14.30 6.25
N ALA A 43 -8.99 15.28 7.00
CA ALA A 43 -9.46 16.54 6.40
C ALA A 43 -8.38 17.23 5.53
N ALA A 44 -7.12 17.22 5.99
CA ALA A 44 -6.00 17.77 5.23
C ALA A 44 -5.72 17.01 3.92
N GLN A 45 -5.79 15.68 3.96
CA GLN A 45 -5.59 14.83 2.78
C GLN A 45 -6.74 14.99 1.77
N ALA A 46 -7.99 15.07 2.25
CA ALA A 46 -9.14 15.33 1.40
C ALA A 46 -8.99 16.68 0.68
N GLY A 47 -8.65 17.74 1.43
CA GLY A 47 -8.40 19.07 0.86
C GLY A 47 -7.25 19.09 -0.15
N LEU A 48 -6.19 18.30 0.06
CA LEU A 48 -5.11 18.12 -0.92
C LEU A 48 -5.60 17.49 -2.23
N VAL A 49 -6.33 16.38 -2.13
CA VAL A 49 -6.88 15.70 -3.29
C VAL A 49 -7.90 16.58 -4.02
N ASP A 50 -8.69 17.38 -3.31
CA ASP A 50 -9.60 18.34 -3.90
C ASP A 50 -8.88 19.44 -4.69
N ARG A 51 -7.73 19.93 -4.20
CA ARG A 51 -6.89 20.85 -4.98
C ARG A 51 -6.39 20.22 -6.28
N TRP A 52 -6.02 18.95 -6.24
CA TRP A 52 -5.62 18.22 -7.45
C TRP A 52 -6.80 18.05 -8.41
N ARG A 53 -7.98 17.68 -7.91
CA ARG A 53 -9.23 17.59 -8.69
C ARG A 53 -9.58 18.91 -9.35
N HIS A 54 -9.48 20.01 -8.62
CA HIS A 54 -9.74 21.34 -9.17
C HIS A 54 -8.78 21.66 -10.31
N GLN A 55 -7.47 21.41 -10.13
CA GLN A 55 -6.47 21.65 -11.18
C GLN A 55 -6.74 20.85 -12.46
N LEU A 56 -7.29 19.62 -12.36
CA LEU A 56 -7.67 18.81 -13.52
C LEU A 56 -8.78 19.45 -14.37
N THR A 57 -9.55 20.38 -13.81
CA THR A 57 -10.63 21.10 -14.52
C THR A 57 -10.19 22.45 -15.10
N VAL A 58 -9.00 22.92 -14.74
CA VAL A 58 -8.46 24.18 -15.25
C VAL A 58 -7.93 23.93 -16.67
N PRO A 59 -8.42 24.65 -17.70
CA PRO A 59 -7.88 24.55 -19.04
C PRO A 59 -6.40 24.92 -19.07
N ASP A 60 -5.55 24.06 -19.60
CA ASP A 60 -4.12 24.28 -19.74
C ASP A 60 -3.70 24.00 -21.19
N PRO A 61 -3.07 24.95 -21.90
CA PRO A 61 -2.69 24.76 -23.30
C PRO A 61 -1.69 23.61 -23.52
N ARG A 62 -0.99 23.16 -22.47
CA ARG A 62 -0.10 21.98 -22.53
C ARG A 62 -0.87 20.68 -22.74
N TRP A 63 -2.13 20.64 -22.31
CA TRP A 63 -2.94 19.43 -22.24
C TRP A 63 -4.24 19.67 -23.03
N ARG A 64 -4.15 19.70 -24.36
CA ARG A 64 -5.32 19.89 -25.23
C ARG A 64 -6.09 18.59 -25.38
N THR A 65 -7.32 18.59 -24.90
CA THR A 65 -8.25 17.46 -25.07
C THR A 65 -9.35 17.88 -26.03
N PRO A 66 -9.63 17.12 -27.11
CA PRO A 66 -10.61 17.50 -28.15
C PRO A 66 -12.02 17.83 -27.63
N ASP A 67 -12.37 17.32 -26.44
CA ASP A 67 -13.69 17.41 -25.82
C ASP A 67 -13.74 18.25 -24.54
N GLN A 68 -12.69 19.06 -24.27
CA GLN A 68 -12.53 19.85 -23.04
C GLN A 68 -12.61 19.05 -21.71
N ARG A 69 -12.59 17.72 -21.75
CA ARG A 69 -12.59 16.91 -20.53
C ARG A 69 -11.22 16.96 -19.85
N PRO A 70 -11.14 16.70 -18.54
CA PRO A 70 -9.88 16.65 -17.81
C PRO A 70 -8.82 15.74 -18.47
N PRO A 71 -7.52 16.12 -18.45
CA PRO A 71 -6.46 15.36 -19.12
C PRO A 71 -6.12 14.04 -18.41
N ALA A 72 -6.53 13.90 -17.15
CA ALA A 72 -6.42 12.70 -16.33
C ALA A 72 -7.53 12.71 -15.26
N SER A 73 -7.60 11.68 -14.43
CA SER A 73 -8.52 11.59 -13.30
C SER A 73 -7.80 11.77 -11.95
N SER A 74 -8.57 12.06 -10.89
CA SER A 74 -7.99 12.10 -9.53
C SER A 74 -7.44 10.76 -9.06
N SER A 75 -7.97 9.65 -9.59
CA SER A 75 -7.42 8.31 -9.39
C SER A 75 -6.02 8.19 -9.97
N ASP A 76 -5.79 8.78 -11.15
CA ASP A 76 -4.46 8.77 -11.80
C ASP A 76 -3.46 9.64 -11.03
N CYS A 77 -3.91 10.75 -10.44
CA CYS A 77 -3.06 11.55 -9.53
C CYS A 77 -2.59 10.74 -8.32
N ILE A 78 -3.49 9.97 -7.70
CA ILE A 78 -3.16 9.12 -6.55
C ILE A 78 -2.24 7.96 -6.99
N ALA A 79 -2.55 7.31 -8.11
CA ALA A 79 -1.74 6.24 -8.65
C ALA A 79 -0.31 6.72 -8.98
N ALA A 80 -0.17 7.86 -9.67
CA ALA A 80 1.12 8.47 -9.96
C ALA A 80 1.90 8.80 -8.67
N ALA A 81 1.22 9.28 -7.62
CA ALA A 81 1.86 9.53 -6.33
C ALA A 81 2.38 8.25 -5.68
N VAL A 82 1.61 7.16 -5.75
CA VAL A 82 2.01 5.87 -5.20
C VAL A 82 3.16 5.26 -6.00
N LEU A 83 3.16 5.36 -7.32
CA LEU A 83 4.28 4.90 -8.16
C LEU A 83 5.56 5.67 -7.85
N ASP A 84 5.51 7.00 -7.78
CA ASP A 84 6.65 7.85 -7.40
C ASP A 84 7.17 7.51 -6.01
N LEU A 85 6.28 7.22 -5.05
CA LEU A 85 6.67 6.72 -3.73
C LEU A 85 7.42 5.39 -3.84
N LEU A 86 6.90 4.41 -4.59
CA LEU A 86 7.49 3.09 -4.69
C LEU A 86 8.82 3.07 -5.46
N ASP A 87 8.98 3.95 -6.45
CA ASP A 87 10.19 3.96 -7.27
C ASP A 87 11.32 4.82 -6.69
N LEU A 88 10.99 5.98 -6.12
CA LEU A 88 11.99 6.98 -5.75
C LEU A 88 12.19 7.11 -4.24
N ALA A 89 11.24 6.63 -3.44
CA ALA A 89 11.22 6.88 -2.01
C ALA A 89 10.50 5.78 -1.24
N ALA A 90 10.74 4.52 -1.61
CA ALA A 90 10.07 3.38 -1.00
C ALA A 90 10.30 3.43 0.52
N PRO A 91 9.23 3.53 1.34
CA PRO A 91 9.40 3.65 2.77
C PRO A 91 9.86 2.31 3.35
N ASP A 92 10.76 2.37 4.32
CA ASP A 92 11.08 1.19 5.12
C ASP A 92 9.85 0.73 5.94
N HIS A 93 9.91 -0.51 6.43
CA HIS A 93 8.81 -1.13 7.17
C HIS A 93 8.42 -0.33 8.42
N LEU A 94 9.40 0.15 9.19
CA LEU A 94 9.15 0.87 10.45
C LEU A 94 8.52 2.24 10.19
N THR A 95 8.95 2.93 9.14
CA THR A 95 8.33 4.17 8.65
C THR A 95 6.86 3.94 8.29
N LEU A 96 6.53 2.85 7.59
CA LEU A 96 5.14 2.51 7.27
C LEU A 96 4.30 2.19 8.51
N ILE A 97 4.83 1.39 9.43
CA ILE A 97 4.16 1.02 10.68
C ILE A 97 3.83 2.27 11.50
N ARG A 98 4.81 3.16 11.70
CA ARG A 98 4.65 4.42 12.44
C ARG A 98 3.64 5.34 11.76
N TYR A 99 3.74 5.48 10.44
CA TYR A 99 2.81 6.30 9.67
C TYR A 99 1.36 5.79 9.83
N ALA A 100 1.15 4.48 9.73
CA ALA A 100 -0.17 3.87 9.85
C ALA A 100 -0.78 4.09 11.25
N ALA A 101 0.03 3.97 12.31
CA ALA A 101 -0.41 4.27 13.68
C ALA A 101 -0.82 5.74 13.82
N ARG A 102 0.04 6.67 13.37
CA ARG A 102 -0.23 8.11 13.41
C ARG A 102 -1.53 8.49 12.69
N ILE A 103 -1.74 7.96 11.49
CA ILE A 103 -2.96 8.27 10.72
C ILE A 103 -4.21 7.71 11.38
N ARG A 104 -4.16 6.54 12.00
CA ARG A 104 -5.30 6.01 12.77
C ARG A 104 -5.65 6.94 13.93
N ASP A 105 -4.66 7.43 14.65
CA ASP A 105 -4.89 8.37 15.77
C ASP A 105 -5.49 9.69 15.28
N THR A 106 -4.97 10.25 14.18
CA THR A 106 -5.54 11.46 13.58
C THR A 106 -7.00 11.25 13.17
N LEU A 107 -7.30 10.16 12.45
CA LEU A 107 -8.67 9.84 12.05
C LEU A 107 -9.59 9.61 13.24
N ALA A 108 -9.10 9.01 14.33
CA ALA A 108 -9.87 8.81 15.56
C ALA A 108 -10.26 10.15 16.21
N ARG A 109 -9.33 11.13 16.24
CA ARG A 109 -9.61 12.49 16.74
C ARG A 109 -10.59 13.26 15.87
N GLU A 110 -10.57 13.02 14.56
CA GLU A 110 -11.46 13.69 13.59
C GLU A 110 -12.90 13.13 13.58
N ARG A 111 -13.15 11.93 14.15
CA ARG A 111 -14.48 11.27 14.12
C ARG A 111 -15.64 12.13 14.62
N GLY A 112 -15.40 13.03 15.57
CA GLY A 112 -16.42 13.89 16.15
C GLY A 112 -16.76 15.15 15.36
N ARG A 113 -16.06 15.43 14.25
CA ARG A 113 -16.18 16.71 13.51
C ARG A 113 -16.99 16.64 12.21
N GLY A 114 -17.56 15.48 11.90
CA GLY A 114 -18.19 15.19 10.60
C GLY A 114 -17.11 14.97 9.53
N PHE A 115 -17.13 13.81 8.87
CA PHE A 115 -16.22 13.56 7.77
C PHE A 115 -16.76 14.21 6.49
N PRO A 116 -15.93 14.91 5.69
CA PRO A 116 -16.38 15.44 4.40
C PRO A 116 -16.88 14.31 3.48
N ALA A 117 -17.87 14.61 2.65
CA ALA A 117 -18.56 13.65 1.77
C ALA A 117 -17.60 12.88 0.82
N ALA A 118 -16.41 13.42 0.55
CA ALA A 118 -15.37 12.81 -0.29
C ALA A 118 -14.17 12.25 0.51
N SER A 119 -14.42 11.66 1.68
CA SER A 119 -13.35 11.12 2.56
C SER A 119 -12.68 9.85 2.05
N VAL A 120 -13.16 9.23 0.97
CA VAL A 120 -12.56 8.01 0.40
C VAL A 120 -12.37 8.20 -1.11
N ALA A 121 -11.19 7.86 -1.62
CA ALA A 121 -10.89 7.85 -3.05
C ALA A 121 -10.46 6.46 -3.52
N SER A 122 -10.77 6.16 -4.78
CA SER A 122 -10.32 4.94 -5.46
C SER A 122 -9.16 5.24 -6.39
N PHE A 123 -8.27 4.28 -6.60
CA PHE A 123 -7.19 4.35 -7.57
C PHE A 123 -6.84 2.95 -8.09
N TYR A 124 -6.09 2.89 -9.18
CA TYR A 124 -5.71 1.64 -9.82
C TYR A 124 -4.18 1.61 -9.96
N LEU A 125 -3.57 0.48 -9.64
CA LEU A 125 -2.15 0.26 -9.85
C LEU A 125 -1.93 -0.77 -10.95
N PRO A 126 -0.91 -0.58 -11.82
CA PRO A 126 -0.43 -1.66 -12.70
C PRO A 126 -0.03 -2.88 -11.87
N ALA A 127 -0.20 -4.08 -12.42
CA ALA A 127 -0.03 -5.33 -11.68
C ALA A 127 1.32 -5.46 -10.94
N ALA A 128 2.43 -5.10 -11.60
CA ALA A 128 3.76 -5.12 -10.98
C ALA A 128 3.84 -4.19 -9.74
N TYR A 129 3.27 -2.98 -9.83
CA TYR A 129 3.23 -2.06 -8.69
C TYR A 129 2.26 -2.50 -7.59
N ALA A 130 1.14 -3.13 -7.97
CA ALA A 130 0.20 -3.72 -7.05
C ALA A 130 0.86 -4.85 -6.22
N ALA A 131 1.60 -5.75 -6.88
CA ALA A 131 2.34 -6.81 -6.22
C ALA A 131 3.43 -6.24 -5.28
N ARG A 132 4.23 -5.26 -5.75
CA ARG A 132 5.23 -4.57 -4.92
C ARG A 132 4.60 -3.91 -3.69
N ALA A 133 3.47 -3.23 -3.86
CA ALA A 133 2.75 -2.58 -2.76
C ALA A 133 2.25 -3.60 -1.73
N ASP A 134 1.62 -4.68 -2.19
CA ASP A 134 1.06 -5.71 -1.30
C ASP A 134 2.18 -6.45 -0.54
N ASN A 135 3.28 -6.79 -1.22
CA ASN A 135 4.45 -7.42 -0.60
C ASN A 135 5.09 -6.52 0.46
N LEU A 136 5.25 -5.22 0.16
CA LEU A 136 5.80 -4.25 1.13
C LEU A 136 4.91 -4.14 2.38
N LEU A 137 3.59 -4.14 2.21
CA LEU A 137 2.64 -4.04 3.33
C LEU A 137 2.59 -5.32 4.17
N ALA A 138 2.68 -6.49 3.53
CA ALA A 138 2.79 -7.77 4.21
C ALA A 138 4.10 -7.87 5.00
N ALA A 139 5.23 -7.58 4.36
CA ALA A 139 6.54 -7.58 5.00
C ALA A 139 6.63 -6.59 6.16
N ALA A 140 6.01 -5.40 6.04
CA ALA A 140 5.92 -4.45 7.14
C ALA A 140 5.05 -4.95 8.30
N TYR A 141 3.97 -5.69 8.03
CA TYR A 141 3.17 -6.33 9.08
C TYR A 141 3.99 -7.39 9.84
N ASP A 142 4.68 -8.27 9.12
CA ASP A 142 5.50 -9.32 9.73
C ASP A 142 6.68 -8.73 10.52
N HIS A 143 7.29 -7.67 9.98
CA HIS A 143 8.35 -6.95 10.67
C HIS A 143 7.84 -6.30 11.97
N HIS A 144 6.61 -5.77 12.00
CA HIS A 144 6.00 -5.24 13.22
C HIS A 144 5.81 -6.34 14.28
N ALA A 145 5.33 -7.51 13.86
CA ALA A 145 5.18 -8.66 14.75
C ALA A 145 6.53 -9.07 15.36
N ALA A 146 7.55 -9.25 14.51
CA ALA A 146 8.90 -9.61 14.95
C ALA A 146 9.54 -8.57 15.88
N LEU A 147 9.24 -7.28 15.70
CA LEU A 147 9.68 -6.22 16.61
C LEU A 147 9.04 -6.35 18.00
N LEU A 148 7.71 -6.58 18.05
CA LEU A 148 7.02 -6.74 19.34
C LEU A 148 7.38 -8.04 20.04
N ASP A 149 7.61 -9.13 19.30
CA ASP A 149 8.04 -10.40 19.90
C ASP A 149 9.43 -10.29 20.50
N ARG A 150 10.39 -9.67 19.79
CA ARG A 150 11.71 -9.35 20.35
C ARG A 150 11.62 -8.48 21.62
N ALA A 151 10.76 -7.46 21.61
CA ALA A 151 10.54 -6.63 22.79
C ALA A 151 9.95 -7.43 23.96
N ARG A 152 8.99 -8.33 23.70
CA ARG A 152 8.43 -9.22 24.73
C ARG A 152 9.47 -10.18 25.29
N ASP A 153 10.31 -10.76 24.46
CA ASP A 153 11.34 -11.70 24.88
C ASP A 153 12.44 -11.01 25.70
N GLN A 154 12.84 -9.80 25.30
CA GLN A 154 13.72 -8.97 26.10
C GLN A 154 13.12 -8.70 27.50
N VAL A 155 11.86 -8.28 27.57
CA VAL A 155 11.19 -8.00 28.86
C VAL A 155 11.04 -9.26 29.71
N ARG A 156 10.79 -10.43 29.10
CA ARG A 156 10.73 -11.71 29.81
C ARG A 156 12.09 -12.10 30.41
N ALA A 157 13.18 -11.81 29.70
CA ALA A 157 14.54 -12.05 30.19
C ALA A 157 14.90 -11.09 31.34
N GLU A 158 14.52 -9.80 31.24
CA GLU A 158 14.75 -8.79 32.28
C GLU A 158 13.93 -9.08 33.55
N LEU A 159 12.71 -9.61 33.41
CA LEU A 159 11.75 -9.83 34.49
C LEU A 159 11.23 -11.28 34.46
N PRO A 160 11.97 -12.28 34.95
CA PRO A 160 11.61 -13.70 34.82
C PRO A 160 10.51 -14.18 35.78
N GLY A 161 10.19 -13.42 36.84
CA GLY A 161 9.25 -13.82 37.90
C GLY A 161 7.80 -14.00 37.42
N ARG A 162 7.10 -15.01 37.97
CA ARG A 162 5.69 -15.33 37.61
C ARG A 162 4.69 -14.25 38.07
N ASP A 163 4.97 -13.58 39.18
CA ASP A 163 4.08 -12.55 39.76
C ASP A 163 4.36 -11.12 39.25
N GLN A 164 5.18 -10.98 38.20
CA GLN A 164 5.62 -9.68 37.68
C GLN A 164 4.84 -9.20 36.44
N ALA A 165 3.59 -9.67 36.26
CA ALA A 165 2.81 -9.37 35.06
C ALA A 165 2.64 -7.86 34.79
N ILE A 166 2.35 -7.07 35.84
CA ILE A 166 2.21 -5.61 35.73
C ILE A 166 3.54 -4.96 35.38
N ALA A 167 4.63 -5.36 36.05
CA ALA A 167 5.97 -4.83 35.78
C ALA A 167 6.41 -5.12 34.33
N ARG A 168 6.14 -6.32 33.82
CA ARG A 168 6.38 -6.68 32.40
C ARG A 168 5.57 -5.82 31.45
N ALA A 169 4.28 -5.60 31.73
CA ALA A 169 3.43 -4.76 30.88
C ALA A 169 3.94 -3.31 30.82
N LEU A 170 4.31 -2.74 31.97
CA LEU A 170 4.89 -1.39 32.05
C LEU A 170 6.25 -1.31 31.34
N ARG A 171 7.12 -2.30 31.53
CA ARG A 171 8.43 -2.34 30.88
C ARG A 171 8.31 -2.50 29.36
N LEU A 172 7.39 -3.33 28.88
CA LEU A 172 7.12 -3.47 27.45
C LEU A 172 6.58 -2.16 26.84
N ALA A 173 5.68 -1.46 27.55
CA ALA A 173 5.19 -0.16 27.12
C ALA A 173 6.32 0.88 27.04
N ALA A 174 7.21 0.92 28.04
CA ALA A 174 8.39 1.80 28.03
C ALA A 174 9.34 1.45 26.86
N LEU A 175 9.71 0.18 26.70
CA LEU A 175 10.63 -0.28 25.65
C LEU A 175 10.08 0.00 24.24
N THR A 176 8.81 -0.28 24.00
CA THR A 176 8.18 0.01 22.70
C THR A 176 8.08 1.52 22.44
N ALA A 177 7.86 2.34 23.48
CA ALA A 177 7.91 3.79 23.35
C ALA A 177 9.33 4.31 23.04
N GLU A 178 10.36 3.82 23.76
CA GLU A 178 11.78 4.13 23.52
C GLU A 178 12.19 3.83 22.07
N GLN A 179 11.73 2.70 21.54
CA GLN A 179 12.01 2.28 20.16
C GLN A 179 11.04 2.89 19.12
N ASN A 180 10.07 3.69 19.57
CA ASN A 180 9.00 4.26 18.75
C ASN A 180 8.27 3.18 17.92
N ILE A 181 7.99 2.03 18.53
CA ILE A 181 7.22 0.93 17.94
C ILE A 181 5.77 1.07 18.43
N PRO A 182 4.79 1.19 17.53
CA PRO A 182 3.39 1.18 17.93
C PRO A 182 3.03 -0.10 18.68
N ALA A 183 2.36 0.03 19.83
CA ALA A 183 2.07 -1.11 20.71
C ALA A 183 1.07 -2.13 20.14
N ARG A 184 0.32 -1.76 19.09
CA ARG A 184 -0.71 -2.60 18.47
C ARG A 184 -0.37 -2.88 17.02
N ILE A 185 -0.34 -4.17 16.68
CA ILE A 185 -0.18 -4.65 15.31
C ILE A 185 -1.53 -4.57 14.61
N TYR A 186 -1.53 -4.03 13.39
CA TYR A 186 -2.69 -4.04 12.54
C TYR A 186 -2.27 -4.36 11.11
N LYS A 187 -3.13 -5.09 10.38
CA LYS A 187 -2.98 -5.20 8.93
C LYS A 187 -2.89 -3.80 8.30
N LEU A 188 -1.93 -3.63 7.40
CA LEU A 188 -1.69 -2.38 6.70
C LEU A 188 -2.43 -2.43 5.35
N PRO A 189 -3.53 -1.68 5.15
CA PRO A 189 -4.21 -1.64 3.87
C PRO A 189 -3.39 -0.82 2.85
N ALA A 190 -3.58 -1.08 1.55
CA ALA A 190 -2.98 -0.31 0.46
C ALA A 190 -3.21 1.21 0.56
N GLY A 191 -4.35 1.62 1.14
CA GLY A 191 -4.63 3.02 1.43
C GLY A 191 -3.62 3.70 2.37
N THR A 192 -2.81 2.94 3.11
CA THR A 192 -1.68 3.47 3.89
C THR A 192 -0.62 4.09 2.98
N LEU A 193 -0.23 3.38 1.91
CA LEU A 193 0.72 3.88 0.91
C LEU A 193 0.13 5.09 0.17
N ALA A 194 -1.13 5.02 -0.22
CA ALA A 194 -1.79 6.14 -0.90
C ALA A 194 -1.81 7.42 -0.05
N ARG A 195 -2.15 7.30 1.24
CA ARG A 195 -2.14 8.45 2.16
C ARG A 195 -0.74 9.00 2.39
N LEU A 196 0.26 8.12 2.54
CA LEU A 196 1.65 8.54 2.66
C LEU A 196 2.15 9.25 1.40
N ALA A 197 1.80 8.74 0.22
CA ALA A 197 2.11 9.35 -1.06
C ALA A 197 1.45 10.74 -1.19
N ILE A 198 0.17 10.87 -0.80
CA ILE A 198 -0.54 12.16 -0.77
C ILE A 198 0.17 13.16 0.13
N ASP A 199 0.51 12.77 1.36
CA ASP A 199 1.22 13.64 2.30
C ASP A 199 2.60 14.06 1.77
N ARG A 200 3.32 13.14 1.11
CA ARG A 200 4.63 13.43 0.51
C ARG A 200 4.52 14.43 -0.63
N TRP A 201 3.47 14.34 -1.44
CA TRP A 201 3.19 15.26 -2.53
C TRP A 201 2.51 16.56 -2.08
N ALA A 202 2.24 16.75 -0.78
CA ALA A 202 1.54 17.92 -0.27
C ALA A 202 2.17 19.27 -0.64
N ARG A 203 3.49 19.29 -0.83
CA ARG A 203 4.27 20.49 -1.21
C ARG A 203 4.40 20.68 -2.73
N ARG A 204 4.03 19.69 -3.54
CA ARG A 204 4.10 19.83 -5.01
C ARG A 204 2.97 20.75 -5.49
N ALA A 205 3.27 21.57 -6.49
CA ALA A 205 2.24 22.37 -7.15
C ALA A 205 1.19 21.44 -7.80
N PRO A 206 -0.12 21.75 -7.73
CA PRO A 206 -1.15 20.92 -8.33
C PRO A 206 -0.91 20.63 -9.82
N ALA A 207 -0.38 21.60 -10.58
CA ALA A 207 -0.06 21.41 -12.00
C ALA A 207 1.01 20.32 -12.23
N THR A 208 2.00 20.21 -11.34
CA THR A 208 3.03 19.15 -11.39
C THR A 208 2.42 17.77 -11.11
N VAL A 209 1.45 17.70 -10.19
CA VAL A 209 0.72 16.47 -9.90
C VAL A 209 -0.10 16.02 -11.11
N VAL A 210 -0.80 16.95 -11.76
CA VAL A 210 -1.56 16.66 -12.99
C VAL A 210 -0.64 16.19 -14.12
N ALA A 211 0.51 16.84 -14.32
CA ALA A 211 1.49 16.41 -15.33
C ALA A 211 1.96 14.97 -15.09
N ALA A 212 2.24 14.61 -13.83
CA ALA A 212 2.61 13.23 -13.46
C ALA A 212 1.45 12.24 -13.69
N ALA A 213 0.21 12.64 -13.38
CA ALA A 213 -0.99 11.83 -13.62
C ALA A 213 -1.22 11.56 -15.11
N VAL A 214 -1.02 12.58 -15.96
CA VAL A 214 -1.07 12.45 -17.43
C VAL A 214 -0.02 11.46 -17.92
N ALA A 215 1.23 11.59 -17.45
CA ALA A 215 2.31 10.67 -17.83
C ALA A 215 2.00 9.23 -17.38
N HIS A 216 1.42 9.05 -16.19
CA HIS A 216 0.95 7.76 -15.70
C HIS A 216 -0.14 7.18 -16.61
N GLY A 217 -1.19 7.95 -16.90
CA GLY A 217 -2.29 7.53 -17.77
C GLY A 217 -1.79 7.12 -19.15
N ALA A 218 -0.91 7.92 -19.77
CA ALA A 218 -0.34 7.63 -21.09
C ALA A 218 0.46 6.30 -21.14
N ARG A 219 1.11 5.94 -20.03
CA ARG A 219 1.94 4.73 -19.93
C ARG A 219 1.13 3.47 -19.63
N HIS A 220 0.13 3.56 -18.75
CA HIS A 220 -0.48 2.37 -18.14
C HIS A 220 -1.93 2.11 -18.54
N HIS A 221 -2.63 3.08 -19.12
CA HIS A 221 -3.99 2.85 -19.58
C HIS A 221 -3.91 2.35 -21.05
N ARG A 222 -4.49 1.18 -21.34
CA ARG A 222 -4.60 0.65 -22.72
C ARG A 222 -5.89 1.08 -23.41
N GLN A 223 -6.92 1.47 -22.66
CA GLN A 223 -8.15 2.01 -23.22
C GLN A 223 -7.90 3.45 -23.68
N LEU A 224 -7.90 3.69 -25.00
CA LEU A 224 -7.78 5.01 -25.65
C LEU A 224 -8.78 6.06 -25.10
N HIS A 225 -9.88 5.62 -24.48
CA HIS A 225 -10.87 6.51 -23.86
C HIS A 225 -10.48 7.00 -22.45
N ARG A 226 -9.49 6.35 -21.80
CA ARG A 226 -8.92 6.74 -20.49
C ARG A 226 -7.42 7.07 -20.55
N ALA A 227 -6.67 6.48 -21.48
CA ALA A 227 -5.31 6.83 -21.86
C ALA A 227 -5.37 7.74 -23.08
N ARG A 228 -5.29 9.04 -22.88
CA ARG A 228 -5.38 10.01 -23.97
C ARG A 228 -4.03 10.11 -24.67
N ARG A 229 -3.74 9.16 -25.57
CA ARG A 229 -2.60 9.24 -26.51
C ARG A 229 -2.77 10.39 -27.52
N ASP A 230 -3.92 11.05 -27.54
CA ASP A 230 -4.23 12.25 -28.33
C ASP A 230 -3.53 13.51 -27.80
N MET A 231 -2.78 13.39 -26.70
CA MET A 231 -1.90 14.42 -26.19
C MET A 231 -0.69 14.54 -27.11
N GLY A 232 -0.88 15.21 -28.23
CA GLY A 232 0.21 15.60 -29.11
C GLY A 232 1.25 16.34 -28.30
N THR A 233 2.45 15.77 -28.20
CA THR A 233 3.65 16.56 -27.96
C THR A 233 3.64 17.64 -29.03
N GLY A 234 3.42 18.90 -28.64
CA GLY A 234 3.39 20.01 -29.59
C GLY A 234 4.61 19.91 -30.49
N HIS A 235 4.37 19.68 -31.78
CA HIS A 235 5.42 19.89 -32.77
C HIS A 235 5.74 21.38 -32.71
N THR A 236 6.88 21.71 -32.12
CA THR A 236 7.53 22.98 -32.37
C THR A 236 8.04 22.94 -33.81
N SER A 237 7.20 23.35 -34.73
CA SER A 237 7.65 23.76 -36.05
C SER A 237 7.81 25.28 -36.02
N SER A 238 9.07 25.71 -36.08
CA SER A 238 9.48 27.07 -36.47
C SER A 238 9.02 27.39 -37.88
#